data_AF-A0A379XTT5-F1
#
_entry.id   AF-A0A379XTT5-F1
#
_cell.length_a   1.000
_cell.length_b   1.000
_cell.length_c   1.000
_cell.angle_alpha   90.00
_cell.angle_beta   90.00
_cell.angle_gamma   90.00
#
_symmetry.space_group_name_H-M   'P 1'
#
loop_
_entity.id
_entity.type
_entity.pdbx_description
1 polymer ?
#
loop_
_entity_poly.entity_id
_entity_poly.type
_entity_poly.pdbx_seq_one_letter_code
_entity_poly.pdbx_strand_id
1 'polypeptide(L)'
;MAKNVLAQDATFSVVRVVDGTHVEITPKPVALDDVSLSPEQRAYANVNTSLADAMAVNILNVKDASTNVFWADDAIRIVSQPIPANHELFAGMKTTSFSIPDVGLNGIFATQGDISTLSGLCRIALWYGVNATRPEAIGVGLPGQTA
;
A
#
# COMPACT_ATOMS: atom_id res chain seq x y z
N MET A 1 -26.06 -3.91 -3.93
CA MET A 1 -26.06 -2.90 -5.02
C MET A 1 -26.28 -3.61 -6.35
N ALA A 2 -26.89 -2.93 -7.32
CA ALA A 2 -27.11 -3.49 -8.66
C ALA A 2 -25.78 -3.72 -9.39
N LYS A 3 -25.68 -4.80 -10.19
CA LYS A 3 -24.50 -5.16 -10.99
C LYS A 3 -24.62 -4.68 -12.44
N ASN A 4 -25.10 -3.46 -12.62
CA ASN A 4 -25.29 -2.89 -13.95
C ASN A 4 -23.92 -2.64 -14.58
N VAL A 5 -23.77 -3.03 -15.84
CA VAL A 5 -22.52 -2.84 -16.60
C VAL A 5 -22.28 -1.36 -16.87
N LEU A 6 -21.05 -0.91 -16.64
CA LEU A 6 -20.60 0.45 -16.92
C LEU A 6 -20.04 0.56 -18.34
N ALA A 7 -19.99 1.78 -18.89
CA ALA A 7 -19.49 2.03 -20.25
C ALA A 7 -17.96 2.20 -20.34
N GLN A 8 -17.25 2.09 -19.22
CA GLN A 8 -15.82 2.37 -19.12
C GLN A 8 -15.05 1.08 -18.82
N ASP A 9 -13.83 0.98 -19.33
CA ASP A 9 -12.94 -0.15 -19.07
C ASP A 9 -12.52 -0.21 -17.59
N ALA A 10 -12.36 -1.43 -17.08
CA ALA A 10 -11.81 -1.65 -15.75
C ALA A 10 -10.29 -1.41 -15.75
N THR A 11 -9.79 -0.69 -14.73
CA THR A 11 -8.37 -0.38 -14.58
C THR A 11 -7.76 -1.17 -13.41
N PHE A 12 -6.48 -1.53 -13.56
CA PHE A 12 -5.75 -2.31 -12.57
C PHE A 12 -4.35 -1.74 -12.36
N SER A 13 -3.84 -1.88 -11.13
CA SER A 13 -2.46 -1.54 -10.79
C SER A 13 -1.65 -2.81 -10.54
N VAL A 14 -0.39 -2.81 -10.98
CA VAL A 14 0.58 -3.87 -10.66
C VAL A 14 1.15 -3.64 -9.25
N VAL A 15 0.99 -4.63 -8.37
CA VAL A 15 1.57 -4.61 -7.02
C VAL A 15 3.02 -5.09 -7.04
N ARG A 16 3.28 -6.15 -7.81
CA ARG A 16 4.64 -6.64 -8.08
C ARG A 16 4.67 -7.50 -9.34
N VAL A 17 5.85 -7.61 -9.93
CA VAL A 17 6.18 -8.63 -10.93
C VAL A 17 6.79 -9.81 -10.20
N VAL A 18 6.15 -10.98 -10.27
CA VAL A 18 6.62 -12.19 -9.58
C VAL A 18 7.76 -12.82 -10.36
N ASP A 19 7.58 -12.92 -11.68
CA ASP A 19 8.59 -13.42 -12.62
C ASP A 19 8.30 -12.88 -14.05
N GLY A 20 9.02 -13.38 -15.06
CA GLY A 20 8.87 -12.95 -16.47
C GLY A 20 7.54 -13.32 -17.13
N THR A 21 6.68 -14.09 -16.45
CA THR A 21 5.39 -14.60 -16.95
C THR A 21 4.20 -14.27 -16.03
N HIS A 22 4.45 -13.89 -14.78
CA HIS A 22 3.42 -13.66 -13.77
C HIS A 22 3.49 -12.27 -13.15
N VAL A 23 2.34 -11.60 -13.12
CA VAL A 23 2.15 -10.28 -12.53
C VAL A 23 1.03 -10.34 -11.50
N GLU A 24 1.22 -9.70 -10.36
CA GLU A 24 0.20 -9.58 -9.31
C GLU A 24 -0.47 -8.20 -9.39
N ILE A 25 -1.79 -8.19 -9.56
CA ILE A 25 -2.59 -6.98 -9.77
C ILE A 25 -3.57 -6.71 -8.63
N THR A 26 -4.07 -5.48 -8.56
CA THR A 26 -5.13 -5.06 -7.64
C THR A 26 -6.09 -4.09 -8.33
N PRO A 27 -7.41 -4.17 -8.07
CA PRO A 27 -8.10 -5.23 -7.30
C PRO A 27 -8.18 -6.56 -8.08
N LYS A 28 -8.65 -7.64 -7.43
CA LYS A 28 -8.89 -8.92 -8.11
C LYS A 28 -10.07 -8.79 -9.09
N PRO A 29 -9.92 -9.14 -10.38
CA PRO A 29 -11.03 -9.17 -11.32
C PRO A 29 -11.93 -10.40 -11.06
N VAL A 30 -13.08 -10.19 -10.42
CA VAL A 30 -14.10 -11.23 -10.23
C VAL A 30 -15.18 -11.04 -11.28
N ALA A 31 -15.29 -11.99 -12.20
CA ALA A 31 -16.17 -11.94 -13.36
C ALA A 31 -17.64 -12.28 -13.02
N LEU A 32 -18.56 -11.51 -13.57
CA LEU A 32 -20.00 -11.68 -13.36
C LEU A 32 -20.57 -12.87 -14.13
N ASP A 33 -20.06 -13.12 -15.34
CA ASP A 33 -20.51 -14.19 -16.25
C ASP A 33 -19.86 -15.56 -15.99
N ASP A 34 -18.89 -15.63 -15.05
CA ASP A 34 -18.19 -16.86 -14.74
C ASP A 34 -19.15 -17.88 -14.08
N VAL A 35 -19.40 -18.97 -14.80
CA VAL A 35 -20.28 -20.07 -14.39
C VAL A 35 -19.63 -20.96 -13.33
N SER A 36 -18.32 -20.88 -13.13
CA SER A 36 -17.60 -21.66 -12.10
C SER A 36 -17.81 -21.11 -10.68
N LEU A 37 -18.21 -19.84 -10.55
CA LEU A 37 -18.46 -19.20 -9.27
C LEU A 37 -19.79 -19.63 -8.67
N SER A 38 -19.82 -19.81 -7.34
CA SER A 38 -21.06 -19.98 -6.61
C SER A 38 -21.87 -18.66 -6.56
N PRO A 39 -23.19 -18.72 -6.28
CA PRO A 39 -24.02 -17.51 -6.17
C PRO A 39 -23.46 -16.48 -5.17
N GLU A 40 -22.94 -16.94 -4.03
CA GLU A 40 -22.35 -16.08 -3.01
C GLU A 40 -21.01 -15.47 -3.44
N GLN A 41 -20.19 -16.17 -4.23
CA GLN A 41 -18.97 -15.61 -4.81
C GLN A 41 -19.30 -14.58 -5.88
N ARG A 42 -20.27 -14.86 -6.75
CA ARG A 42 -20.70 -13.97 -7.84
C ARG A 42 -21.28 -12.65 -7.32
N ALA A 43 -21.82 -12.62 -6.09
CA ALA A 43 -22.26 -11.37 -5.45
C ALA A 43 -21.14 -10.33 -5.30
N TYR A 44 -19.87 -10.76 -5.25
CA TYR A 44 -18.69 -9.89 -5.16
C TYR A 44 -18.06 -9.54 -6.51
N ALA A 45 -18.69 -9.90 -7.64
CA ALA A 45 -18.18 -9.58 -8.97
C ALA A 45 -17.97 -8.07 -9.17
N ASN A 46 -16.82 -7.69 -9.73
CA ASN A 46 -16.46 -6.29 -10.01
C ASN A 46 -16.12 -6.04 -11.48
N VAL A 47 -15.89 -7.10 -12.27
CA VAL A 47 -15.81 -7.04 -13.73
C VAL A 47 -16.94 -7.85 -14.35
N ASN A 48 -17.34 -7.48 -15.57
CA ASN A 48 -18.46 -8.11 -16.25
C ASN A 48 -18.12 -9.45 -16.91
N THR A 49 -16.86 -9.67 -17.31
CA THR A 49 -16.43 -10.89 -18.01
C THR A 49 -15.09 -11.44 -17.53
N SER A 50 -14.90 -12.75 -17.69
CA SER A 50 -13.64 -13.45 -17.42
C SER A 50 -12.54 -13.09 -18.43
N LEU A 51 -11.28 -13.20 -17.99
CA LEU A 51 -10.11 -13.00 -18.85
C LEU A 51 -10.06 -14.10 -19.93
N ALA A 52 -10.11 -13.71 -21.21
CA ALA A 52 -9.98 -14.62 -22.33
C ALA A 52 -8.52 -14.74 -22.81
N ASP A 53 -8.19 -15.88 -23.43
CA ASP A 53 -6.82 -16.28 -23.81
C ASP A 53 -6.08 -15.24 -24.67
N ALA A 54 -6.78 -14.59 -25.61
CA ALA A 54 -6.20 -13.63 -26.55
C ALA A 54 -6.42 -12.15 -26.15
N MET A 55 -6.74 -11.84 -24.89
CA MET A 55 -6.95 -10.44 -24.48
C MET A 55 -5.64 -9.67 -24.44
N ALA A 56 -5.59 -8.56 -25.19
CA ALA A 56 -4.47 -7.63 -25.12
C ALA A 56 -4.49 -6.84 -23.80
N VAL A 57 -3.30 -6.59 -23.24
CA VAL A 57 -3.13 -5.76 -22.04
C VAL A 57 -2.73 -4.34 -22.46
N ASN A 58 -3.61 -3.37 -22.18
CA ASN A 58 -3.34 -1.97 -22.48
C ASN A 58 -2.55 -1.31 -21.34
N ILE A 59 -1.49 -0.57 -21.69
CA ILE A 59 -0.70 0.23 -20.75
C ILE A 59 -1.27 1.66 -20.72
N LEU A 60 -1.73 2.10 -19.56
CA LEU A 60 -2.39 3.41 -19.40
C LEU A 60 -1.41 4.57 -19.23
N ASN A 61 -0.21 4.30 -18.72
CA ASN A 61 0.85 5.28 -18.45
C ASN A 61 1.92 5.25 -19.55
N VAL A 62 1.56 5.71 -20.75
CA VAL A 62 2.44 5.70 -21.93
C VAL A 62 3.55 6.75 -21.84
N LYS A 63 3.26 7.89 -21.20
CA LYS A 63 4.18 9.02 -21.05
C LYS A 63 4.38 9.38 -19.59
N ASP A 64 5.63 9.68 -19.23
CA ASP A 64 5.97 10.23 -17.92
C ASP A 64 5.15 11.49 -17.61
N ALA A 65 4.49 11.50 -16.46
CA ALA A 65 3.64 12.59 -16.00
C ALA A 65 3.69 12.71 -14.47
N SER A 66 3.47 13.92 -13.97
CA SER A 66 3.25 14.14 -12.54
C SER A 66 1.88 13.58 -12.15
N THR A 67 1.83 12.86 -11.02
CA THR A 67 0.63 12.17 -10.56
C THR A 67 -0.21 13.06 -9.63
N ASN A 68 -1.52 13.04 -9.84
CA ASN A 68 -2.48 13.64 -8.91
C ASN A 68 -3.23 12.53 -8.17
N VAL A 69 -2.94 12.33 -6.89
CA VAL A 69 -3.52 11.23 -6.11
C VAL A 69 -4.79 11.69 -5.40
N PHE A 70 -5.84 10.86 -5.44
CA PHE A 70 -7.11 11.10 -4.74
C PHE A 70 -7.62 9.82 -4.09
N TRP A 71 -8.28 9.93 -2.94
CA TRP A 71 -8.84 8.77 -2.23
C TRP A 71 -10.00 9.18 -1.32
N ALA A 72 -10.76 8.18 -0.85
CA ALA A 72 -11.66 8.34 0.29
C ALA A 72 -10.90 8.14 1.61
N ASP A 73 -11.20 8.93 2.63
CA ASP A 73 -10.42 9.03 3.88
C ASP A 73 -10.18 7.71 4.60
N ASP A 74 -11.05 6.72 4.43
CA ASP A 74 -10.95 5.40 5.06
C ASP A 74 -10.01 4.42 4.35
N ALA A 75 -9.49 4.79 3.18
CA ALA A 75 -8.71 3.92 2.31
C ALA A 75 -7.27 3.69 2.78
N ILE A 76 -6.63 4.67 3.43
CA ILE A 76 -5.23 4.62 3.84
C ILE A 76 -5.13 4.69 5.37
N ARG A 77 -4.30 3.82 5.95
CA ARG A 77 -4.05 3.79 7.40
C ARG A 77 -2.57 3.73 7.68
N ILE A 78 -2.15 4.40 8.75
CA ILE A 78 -0.81 4.27 9.32
C ILE A 78 -0.95 3.45 10.60
N VAL A 79 -0.28 2.30 10.63
CA VAL A 79 -0.23 1.43 11.80
C VAL A 79 1.13 1.59 12.47
N SER A 80 1.13 2.08 13.71
CA SER A 80 2.35 2.23 14.51
C SER A 80 2.28 1.37 15.76
N GLN A 81 3.44 0.91 16.22
CA GLN A 81 3.59 0.17 17.45
C GLN A 81 4.77 0.75 18.26
N PRO A 82 4.67 0.79 19.59
CA PRO A 82 5.75 1.32 20.42
C PRO A 82 6.97 0.39 20.40
N ILE A 83 8.16 0.98 20.39
CA ILE A 83 9.42 0.25 20.55
C ILE A 83 9.77 0.24 22.06
N PRO A 84 9.79 -0.92 22.74
CA PRO A 84 9.93 -1.00 24.20
C PRO A 84 11.40 -0.88 24.66
N ALA A 85 12.11 0.14 24.21
CA ALA A 85 13.51 0.39 24.60
C ALA A 85 13.66 0.86 26.06
N ASN A 86 12.55 1.20 26.73
CA ASN A 86 12.52 1.59 28.15
C ASN A 86 12.47 0.40 29.12
N HIS A 87 12.49 -0.84 28.61
CA HIS A 87 12.51 -2.03 29.45
C HIS A 87 13.86 -2.17 30.18
N GLU A 88 13.86 -2.77 31.38
CA GLU A 88 15.05 -2.93 32.23
C GLU A 88 16.21 -3.69 31.57
N LEU A 89 15.92 -4.45 30.51
CA LEU A 89 16.90 -5.15 29.68
C LEU A 89 17.94 -4.17 29.06
N PHE A 90 17.56 -2.91 28.83
CA PHE A 90 18.40 -1.91 28.15
C PHE A 90 19.11 -0.96 29.12
N ALA A 91 19.68 -1.49 30.21
CA ALA A 91 20.35 -0.68 31.25
C ALA A 91 21.60 0.09 30.77
N GLY A 92 22.20 -0.28 29.63
CA GLY A 92 23.43 0.34 29.12
C GLY A 92 23.21 1.62 28.28
N MET A 93 22.00 1.85 27.79
CA MET A 93 21.66 3.02 26.96
C MET A 93 20.66 3.90 27.70
N LYS A 94 20.74 5.22 27.50
CA LYS A 94 19.73 6.15 28.00
C LYS A 94 18.66 6.33 26.93
N THR A 95 17.42 5.97 27.25
CA THR A 95 16.28 6.07 26.33
C THR A 95 15.24 7.09 26.80
N THR A 96 14.67 7.82 25.85
CA THR A 96 13.59 8.79 26.07
C THR A 96 12.56 8.69 24.95
N SER A 97 11.30 9.01 25.22
CA SER A 97 10.28 9.17 24.17
C SER A 97 10.65 10.30 23.21
N PHE A 98 10.37 10.12 21.92
CA PHE A 98 10.62 11.13 20.87
C PHE A 98 9.37 11.32 20.02
N SER A 99 8.78 12.51 20.06
CA SER A 99 7.52 12.83 19.36
C SER A 99 7.78 13.57 18.04
N ILE A 100 6.95 13.29 17.03
CA ILE A 100 6.96 13.98 15.73
C ILE A 100 5.68 14.82 15.61
N PRO A 101 5.76 16.16 15.74
CA PRO A 101 4.58 17.03 15.83
C PRO A 101 3.61 16.93 14.65
N ASP A 102 4.11 16.88 13.42
CA ASP A 102 3.27 17.02 12.23
C ASP A 102 2.49 15.75 11.87
N VAL A 103 3.00 14.58 12.26
CA VAL A 103 2.43 13.27 11.88
C VAL A 103 1.74 12.59 13.07
N GLY A 104 2.00 13.05 14.30
CA GLY A 104 1.42 12.48 15.52
C GLY A 104 1.96 11.09 15.91
N LEU A 105 3.01 10.62 15.24
CA LEU A 105 3.67 9.36 15.57
C LEU A 105 4.73 9.56 16.66
N ASN A 106 4.94 8.52 17.48
CA ASN A 106 5.90 8.53 18.57
C ASN A 106 6.96 7.44 18.39
N GLY A 107 8.21 7.82 18.53
CA GLY A 107 9.39 6.97 18.49
C GLY A 107 10.18 7.04 19.79
N ILE A 108 11.44 6.63 19.71
CA ILE A 108 12.40 6.62 20.82
C ILE A 108 13.70 7.30 20.40
N PHE A 109 14.33 7.96 21.37
CA PHE A 109 15.67 8.53 21.29
C PHE A 109 16.57 7.78 22.27
N ALA A 110 17.72 7.28 21.80
CA ALA A 110 18.66 6.51 22.60
C ALA A 110 20.11 7.01 22.44
N THR A 111 20.85 7.10 23.55
CA THR A 111 22.29 7.38 23.54
C THR A 111 23.09 6.37 24.35
N GLN A 112 24.29 6.04 23.87
CA GLN A 112 25.20 5.09 24.52
C GLN A 112 26.65 5.49 24.26
N GLY A 113 27.50 5.43 25.31
CA GLY A 113 28.94 5.70 25.19
C GLY A 113 29.74 4.41 25.03
N ASP A 114 30.91 4.53 24.39
CA ASP A 114 31.92 3.48 24.31
C ASP A 114 33.24 3.98 24.92
N ILE A 115 33.70 3.30 25.98
CA ILE A 115 34.93 3.65 26.71
C ILE A 115 36.19 3.31 25.92
N SER A 116 36.17 2.27 25.08
CA SER A 116 37.37 1.81 24.37
C SER A 116 37.84 2.82 23.32
N THR A 117 36.89 3.54 22.72
CA THR A 117 37.15 4.54 21.67
C THR A 117 36.90 5.97 22.13
N LEU A 118 36.42 6.17 23.37
CA LEU A 118 35.93 7.45 23.89
C LEU A 118 34.86 8.10 22.98
N SER A 119 34.09 7.28 22.28
CA SER A 119 33.04 7.72 21.35
C SER A 119 31.66 7.61 21.97
N GLY A 120 30.66 8.17 21.29
CA GLY A 120 29.25 8.06 21.65
C GLY A 120 28.39 7.84 20.42
N LEU A 121 27.34 7.04 20.59
CA LEU A 121 26.35 6.74 19.57
C LEU A 121 25.00 7.32 19.98
N CYS A 122 24.30 7.87 18.98
CA CYS A 122 22.95 8.41 19.11
C CYS A 122 22.06 7.74 18.07
N ARG A 123 20.86 7.30 18.47
CA ARG A 123 19.88 6.68 17.59
C ARG A 123 18.48 7.23 17.86
N ILE A 124 17.82 7.67 16.81
CA ILE A 124 16.37 7.94 16.78
C ILE A 124 15.73 6.79 16.02
N ALA A 125 14.69 6.18 16.60
CA ALA A 125 13.95 5.11 15.96
C ALA A 125 12.45 5.38 15.99
N LEU A 126 11.80 5.10 14.87
CA LEU A 126 10.36 5.17 14.69
C LEU A 126 9.91 3.90 13.96
N TRP A 127 8.86 3.25 14.45
CA TRP A 127 8.35 2.01 13.84
C TRP A 127 6.87 2.15 13.47
N TYR A 128 6.61 2.08 12.17
CA TYR A 128 5.28 2.18 11.58
C TYR A 128 5.21 1.45 10.25
N GLY A 129 4.00 1.20 9.77
CA GLY A 129 3.70 0.73 8.43
C GLY A 129 2.52 1.51 7.85
N VAL A 130 2.48 1.62 6.52
CA VAL A 130 1.38 2.25 5.78
C VAL A 130 0.61 1.15 5.05
N ASN A 131 -0.72 1.17 5.17
CA ASN A 131 -1.60 0.17 4.58
C ASN A 131 -2.73 0.83 3.79
N ALA A 132 -2.82 0.51 2.49
CA ALA A 132 -3.99 0.78 1.68
C ALA A 132 -5.05 -0.32 1.93
N THR A 133 -6.02 -0.03 2.79
CA THR A 133 -7.08 -0.97 3.18
C THR A 133 -8.10 -1.19 2.06
N ARG A 134 -8.36 -0.14 1.27
CA ARG A 134 -9.28 -0.18 0.12
C ARG A 134 -8.58 0.37 -1.12
N PRO A 135 -7.72 -0.41 -1.79
CA PRO A 135 -7.00 0.06 -2.97
C PRO A 135 -7.93 0.54 -4.10
N GLU A 136 -9.11 -0.05 -4.23
CA GLU A 136 -10.14 0.34 -5.21
C GLU A 136 -10.72 1.74 -5.00
N ALA A 137 -10.55 2.32 -3.80
CA ALA A 137 -10.97 3.69 -3.48
C ALA A 137 -9.83 4.71 -3.64
N ILE A 138 -8.65 4.26 -4.09
CA ILE A 138 -7.48 5.09 -4.35
C ILE A 138 -7.33 5.25 -5.86
N GLY A 139 -7.24 6.48 -6.32
CA GLY A 139 -7.07 6.81 -7.72
C GLY A 139 -5.87 7.72 -7.97
N VAL A 140 -5.42 7.69 -9.22
CA VAL A 140 -4.35 8.56 -9.73
C VAL A 140 -4.79 9.20 -11.03
N GLY A 141 -4.69 10.53 -11.10
CA GLY A 141 -4.87 11.31 -12.31
C GLY A 141 -3.57 11.39 -13.10
N LEU A 142 -3.64 11.05 -14.40
CA LEU A 142 -2.52 11.06 -15.34
C LEU A 142 -2.83 12.05 -16.49
N PRO A 143 -2.57 13.36 -16.32
CA PRO A 143 -2.85 14.34 -17.37
C PRO A 143 -1.88 14.20 -18.55
N GLY A 144 -2.37 14.42 -19.77
CA GLY A 144 -1.54 14.52 -20.97
C GLY A 144 -0.94 13.21 -21.51
N GLN A 145 -1.56 12.07 -21.19
CA GLN A 145 -1.22 10.78 -21.79
C GLN A 145 -1.53 10.81 -23.30
N THR A 146 -0.54 10.45 -24.11
CA THR A 146 -0.67 10.27 -25.56
C THR A 146 0.01 8.97 -25.93
N ALA A 147 -0.62 8.23 -26.85
CA ALA A 147 0.03 7.14 -27.57
C ALA A 147 1.10 7.68 -28.51
#